data_AF-A0A973BDH3-F1
#
_entry.id   AF-A0A973BDH3-F1
#
_cell.length_a   1.000
_cell.length_b   1.000
_cell.length_c   1.000
_cell.angle_alpha   90.00
_cell.angle_beta   90.00
_cell.angle_gamma   90.00
#
_symmetry.space_group_name_H-M   'P 1'
#
loop_
_entity.id
_entity.type
_entity.pdbx_description
1 polymer ?
#
loop_
_entity_poly.entity_id
_entity_poly.type
_entity_poly.pdbx_seq_one_letter_code
_entity_poly.pdbx_strand_id
1 'polypeptide(L)' 'MASVCISIENDITLSRFHRTLSRAAIVASDMIEVKTKIMDGAVLKLVQTDCPWAIAVFRSIHSAEQ' A
#
# COMPACT_ATOMS: atom_id res chain seq x y z
N MET A 1 14.90 -3.69 -3.05
CA MET A 1 13.51 -3.27 -3.28
C MET A 1 12.54 -4.24 -2.63
N ALA A 2 11.89 -3.82 -1.54
CA ALA A 2 10.84 -4.60 -0.91
C ALA A 2 9.51 -4.44 -1.66
N SER A 3 8.63 -5.43 -1.52
CA SER A 3 7.28 -5.38 -2.08
C SER A 3 6.22 -5.67 -1.03
N VAL A 4 5.16 -4.88 -1.02
CA VAL A 4 3.97 -5.05 -0.16
C VAL A 4 2.75 -5.14 -1.07
N CYS A 5 2.03 -6.24 -0.99
CA CYS A 5 0.76 -6.40 -1.69
C CYS A 5 -0.38 -6.02 -0.74
N ILE A 6 -1.36 -5.25 -1.22
CA ILE A 6 -2.52 -4.82 -0.45
C ILE A 6 -3.76 -5.18 -1.26
N SER A 7 -4.61 -6.04 -0.69
CA SER A 7 -5.93 -6.37 -1.25
C SER A 7 -6.92 -5.27 -0.88
N ILE A 8 -7.58 -4.69 -1.88
CA ILE A 8 -8.64 -3.71 -1.69
C ILE A 8 -9.98 -4.44 -1.85
N GLU A 9 -10.55 -4.84 -0.72
CA GLU A 9 -11.79 -5.62 -0.66
C GLU A 9 -13.02 -4.75 -0.37
N ASN A 10 -12.80 -3.53 0.14
CA ASN A 10 -13.84 -2.56 0.47
C ASN A 10 -13.29 -1.12 0.45
N ASP A 11 -14.21 -0.15 0.54
CA ASP A 11 -13.87 1.28 0.52
C ASP A 11 -13.07 1.76 1.74
N ILE A 12 -13.16 1.05 2.87
CA ILE A 12 -12.39 1.36 4.09
C ILE A 12 -10.91 1.08 3.83
N THR A 13 -10.59 -0.09 3.27
CA THR A 13 -9.23 -0.50 2.93
C THR A 13 -8.65 0.39 1.82
N LEU A 14 -9.47 0.79 0.85
CA LEU A 14 -9.10 1.79 -0.16
C LEU A 14 -8.73 3.14 0.47
N SER A 15 -9.58 3.65 1.37
CA SER A 15 -9.36 4.93 2.06
C SER A 15 -8.10 4.90 2.94
N ARG A 16 -7.86 3.79 3.65
CA ARG A 16 -6.64 3.57 4.42
C ARG A 16 -5.41 3.56 3.53
N PHE A 17 -5.47 2.86 2.40
CA PHE A 17 -4.40 2.84 1.41
C PHE A 17 -4.04 4.25 0.92
N HIS A 18 -5.02 5.05 0.52
CA HIS A 18 -4.76 6.42 0.05
C HIS A 18 -4.14 7.32 1.14
N ARG A 19 -4.62 7.22 2.39
CA ARG A 19 -4.04 7.97 3.52
C ARG A 19 -2.59 7.54 3.78
N THR A 20 -2.33 6.24 3.80
CA THR A 20 -0.98 5.70 3.99
C THR A 20 -0.06 6.11 2.85
N LEU A 21 -0.51 6.02 1.59
CA LEU A 21 0.26 6.45 0.43
C LEU A 21 0.61 7.93 0.50
N SER A 22 -0.34 8.79 0.88
CA SER A 22 -0.09 10.22 1.06
C SER A 22 0.98 10.49 2.13
N ARG A 23 0.91 9.80 3.28
CA ARG A 23 1.95 9.88 4.33
C ARG A 23 3.30 9.37 3.85
N ALA A 24 3.31 8.26 3.11
CA ALA A 24 4.51 7.64 2.57
C ALA A 24 5.18 8.53 1.51
N ALA A 25 4.40 9.15 0.63
CA ALA A 25 4.87 10.04 -0.42
C ALA A 25 5.53 11.31 0.11
N ILE A 26 5.09 11.84 1.26
CA ILE A 26 5.75 12.97 1.92
C ILE A 26 7.21 12.66 2.26
N VAL A 27 7.51 11.41 2.62
CA VAL A 27 8.84 11.00 3.09
C VAL A 27 9.70 10.41 1.97
N ALA A 28 9.08 9.71 1.00
CA ALA A 28 9.81 8.87 0.05
C ALA A 28 9.11 8.76 -1.32
N SER A 29 8.51 9.85 -1.82
CA SER A 29 7.75 9.84 -3.09
C SER A 29 8.52 9.30 -4.29
N ASP A 30 9.82 9.59 -4.39
CA ASP A 30 10.71 9.12 -5.45
C ASP A 30 11.09 7.64 -5.32
N MET A 31 10.85 7.04 -4.15
CA MET A 31 11.19 5.65 -3.86
C MET A 31 9.96 4.72 -3.80
N ILE A 32 8.75 5.22 -4.08
CA ILE A 32 7.52 4.43 -4.00
C ILE A 32 6.94 4.26 -5.40
N GLU A 33 6.95 3.02 -5.88
CA GLU A 33 6.21 2.62 -7.07
C GLU A 33 4.95 1.86 -6.66
N VAL A 34 3.81 2.20 -7.26
CA VAL A 34 2.54 1.50 -7.04
C VAL A 34 2.03 0.95 -8.35
N LYS A 35 1.89 -0.37 -8.43
CA LYS A 35 1.22 -1.06 -9.53
C LYS A 35 -0.16 -1.53 -9.08
N THR A 36 -1.15 -1.41 -9.96
CA THR A 36 -2.51 -1.93 -9.69
C THR A 36 -2.75 -3.15 -10.55
N LYS A 37 -3.26 -4.23 -9.94
CA LYS A 37 -3.68 -5.43 -10.66
C LYS A 37 -5.11 -5.76 -10.26
N ILE A 38 -5.95 -6.12 -11.23
CA ILE A 38 -7.31 -6.57 -10.98
C ILE A 38 -7.33 -8.07 -11.25
N MET A 39 -7.75 -8.87 -10.27
CA MET A 39 -7.82 -10.33 -10.37
C MET A 39 -9.12 -10.80 -9.74
N ASP A 40 -9.92 -11.57 -10.48
CA ASP A 40 -11.15 -12.20 -9.98
C ASP A 40 -12.12 -11.24 -9.25
N GLY A 41 -12.21 -9.99 -9.72
CA GLY A 41 -13.04 -8.94 -9.11
C GLY A 41 -12.40 -8.20 -7.93
N ALA A 42 -11.24 -8.65 -7.45
CA ALA A 42 -10.46 -7.97 -6.42
C ALA A 42 -9.44 -6.99 -7.03
N VAL A 43 -9.24 -5.85 -6.37
CA VAL A 43 -8.23 -4.86 -6.74
C VAL A 43 -7.02 -5.02 -5.82
N LEU A 44 -5.86 -5.36 -6.38
CA LEU A 44 -4.59 -5.48 -5.68
C LEU A 44 -3.71 -4.26 -5.96
N LYS A 45 -3.18 -3.66 -4.89
CA LYS A 45 -2.14 -2.62 -4.96
C LYS A 45 -0.80 -3.24 -4.57
N LEU A 46 0.10 -3.33 -5.54
CA LEU A 46 1.48 -3.76 -5.33
C LEU A 46 2.36 -2.53 -5.12
N VAL A 47 2.81 -2.32 -3.90
CA VAL A 47 3.74 -1.25 -3.53
C VAL A 47 5.15 -1.80 -3.57
N GLN A 48 6.07 -1.10 -4.25
CA GLN A 48 7.49 -1.41 -4.30
C GLN A 48 8.27 -0.21 -3.77
N THR A 49 9.11 -0.41 -2.78
CA THR A 49 9.92 0.66 -2.18
C THR A 49 11.12 0.10 -1.43
N ASP A 50 12.18 0.91 -1.35
CA ASP A 50 13.36 0.64 -0.52
C ASP A 50 13.35 1.44 0.80
N CYS A 51 12.36 2.31 1.01
CA CYS A 51 12.24 3.07 2.24
C CYS A 51 11.72 2.18 3.40
N PRO A 52 12.51 1.91 4.45
CA PRO A 52 12.11 1.02 5.56
C PRO A 52 10.86 1.51 6.29
N TRP A 53 10.74 2.82 6.46
CA TRP A 53 9.57 3.43 7.08
C TRP A 53 8.31 3.23 6.24
N ALA A 54 8.36 3.48 4.92
CA ALA A 54 7.22 3.27 4.03
C ALA A 54 6.77 1.80 4.06
N ILE A 55 7.71 0.84 4.03
CA ILE A 55 7.40 -0.60 4.16
C ILE A 55 6.60 -0.87 5.44
N ALA A 56 7.01 -0.32 6.58
CA ALA A 56 6.33 -0.51 7.86
C ALA A 56 4.89 0.05 7.84
N VAL A 57 4.69 1.25 7.29
CA VAL A 57 3.35 1.88 7.22
C VAL A 57 2.43 1.13 6.26
N PHE A 58 2.92 0.64 5.12
CA PHE A 58 2.09 -0.16 4.21
C PHE A 58 1.72 -1.52 4.82
N ARG A 59 2.64 -2.16 5.56
CA ARG A 59 2.35 -3.41 6.27
C ARG A 59 1.29 -3.25 7.37
N SER A 60 1.20 -2.08 8.00
CA SER A 60 0.19 -1.85 9.04
C SER A 60 -1.24 -1.80 8.51
N ILE A 61 -1.45 -1.67 7.19
CA ILE A 61 -2.80 -1.74 6.60
C ILE A 61 -3.41 -3.14 6.83
N HIS A 62 -2.59 -4.20 6.74
CA HIS A 62 -3.05 -5.58 7.00
C HIS A 62 -3.28 -5.88 8.48
N SER A 63 -2.51 -5.28 9.38
CA SER A 63 -2.62 -5.53 10.82
C SER A 63 -3.88 -4.93 11.45
N ALA A 64 -4.66 -4.13 10.72
CA ALA A 64 -5.85 -3.45 11.23
C ALA A 64 -7.17 -4.19 10.90
N GLU A 65 -7.09 -5.43 10.41
CA GLU A 65 -8.22 -6.32 10.12
C GLU A 65 -8.18 -7.65 10.91
N GLN A 66 -7.24 -7.81 11.86
CA GLN A 66 -7.27 -8.84 12.90
C GLN A 66 -7.72 -8.24 14.23
#